data_AF-A0A815TFR0-F1
#
_entry.id   AF-A0A815TFR0-F1
#
_cell.length_a   1.000
_cell.length_b   1.000
_cell.length_c   1.000
_cell.angle_alpha   90.00
_cell.angle_beta   90.00
_cell.angle_gamma   90.00
#
_symmetry.space_group_name_H-M   'P 1'
#
loop_
_entity.id
_entity.type
_entity.pdbx_description
1 polymer ?
#
loop_
_entity_poly.entity_id
_entity_poly.type
_entity_poly.pdbx_seq_one_letter_code
_entity_poly.pdbx_strand_id
1 'polypeptide(L)'
;KQEMRIIEFQFQFKLLKEYSRSNNCNYVFSSEDCISSICRIDYDSQLNSFIGFSPPLIDEMPQPNFFQTENFDELKMWFSNFNRSKFINIHMVQSIVPSASPLIFSVYGSDNKFIATDILRRWLYIYNEGFIQSIRVIGFSSDGDPRYLRTMRLCTRFFAELPN
;
A
#
# COMPACT_ATOMS: atom_id res chain seq x y z
N LYS A 1 0.97 -23.89 12.56
CA LYS A 1 0.73 -22.43 12.38
C LYS A 1 1.03 -22.13 10.92
N GLN A 2 0.05 -21.71 10.14
CA GLN A 2 0.29 -21.28 8.77
C GLN A 2 0.99 -19.91 8.85
N GLU A 3 2.18 -19.81 8.31
CA GLU A 3 2.95 -18.57 8.29
C GLU A 3 2.22 -17.58 7.38
N MET A 4 1.73 -16.47 7.94
CA MET A 4 1.02 -15.48 7.15
C MET A 4 2.00 -14.78 6.22
N ARG A 5 1.75 -14.94 4.92
CA ARG A 5 2.58 -14.40 3.87
C ARG A 5 2.02 -13.07 3.40
N ILE A 6 2.86 -12.03 3.43
CA ILE A 6 2.54 -10.75 2.79
C ILE A 6 2.74 -10.93 1.28
N ILE A 7 1.68 -10.68 0.51
CA ILE A 7 1.72 -10.64 -0.95
C ILE A 7 2.00 -9.20 -1.37
N GLU A 8 2.99 -9.00 -2.25
CA GLU A 8 3.30 -7.68 -2.81
C GLU A 8 2.04 -7.07 -3.46
N PHE A 9 1.85 -5.75 -3.33
CA PHE A 9 0.72 -5.01 -3.92
C PHE A 9 -0.66 -5.30 -3.30
N GLN A 10 -0.77 -6.20 -2.31
CA GLN A 10 -2.04 -6.56 -1.70
C GLN A 10 -2.31 -5.80 -0.40
N PHE A 11 -3.52 -5.25 -0.26
CA PHE A 11 -4.05 -4.74 1.01
C PHE A 11 -4.70 -5.88 1.82
N GLN A 12 -4.20 -6.11 3.04
CA GLN A 12 -4.54 -7.29 3.84
C GLN A 12 -5.80 -7.09 4.70
N PHE A 13 -6.97 -6.81 4.10
CA PHE A 13 -8.21 -6.52 4.85
C PHE A 13 -8.69 -7.69 5.73
N LYS A 14 -8.44 -8.93 5.32
CA LYS A 14 -8.74 -10.12 6.15
C LYS A 14 -7.92 -10.09 7.44
N LEU A 15 -6.63 -9.80 7.34
CA LEU A 15 -5.73 -9.67 8.47
C LEU A 15 -6.09 -8.47 9.34
N LEU A 16 -6.46 -7.35 8.72
CA LEU A 16 -6.94 -6.18 9.46
C LEU A 16 -8.16 -6.51 10.32
N LYS A 17 -9.08 -7.34 9.83
CA LYS A 17 -10.25 -7.82 10.59
C LYS A 17 -9.86 -8.72 11.77
N GLU A 18 -8.91 -9.61 11.57
CA GLU A 18 -8.37 -10.46 12.64
C GLU A 18 -7.65 -9.63 13.70
N TYR A 19 -6.86 -8.64 13.27
CA TYR A 19 -6.17 -7.67 14.13
C TYR A 19 -7.15 -6.81 14.94
N SER A 20 -8.24 -6.37 14.33
CA SER A 20 -9.32 -5.64 15.00
C SER A 20 -9.97 -6.47 16.12
N ARG A 21 -10.21 -7.77 15.85
CA ARG A 21 -10.78 -8.72 16.81
C ARG A 21 -9.83 -9.03 17.95
N SER A 22 -8.54 -9.26 17.66
CA SER A 22 -7.55 -9.60 18.69
C SER A 22 -7.31 -8.44 19.66
N ASN A 23 -7.38 -7.20 19.18
CA ASN A 23 -7.24 -6.01 20.02
C ASN A 23 -8.57 -5.53 20.63
N ASN A 24 -9.69 -6.22 20.35
CA ASN A 24 -11.05 -5.80 20.74
C ASN A 24 -11.33 -4.32 20.42
N CYS A 25 -10.87 -3.86 19.25
CA CYS A 25 -10.99 -2.46 18.85
C CYS A 25 -11.13 -2.34 17.34
N ASN A 26 -12.20 -1.67 16.91
CA ASN A 26 -12.51 -1.46 15.50
C ASN A 26 -12.04 -0.09 14.98
N TYR A 27 -11.24 0.65 15.74
CA TYR A 27 -10.75 1.96 15.36
C TYR A 27 -9.24 1.90 15.15
N VAL A 28 -8.80 2.38 13.99
CA VAL A 28 -7.40 2.29 13.58
C VAL A 28 -6.92 3.58 12.94
N PHE A 29 -5.62 3.84 13.07
CA PHE A 29 -4.91 4.88 12.34
C PHE A 29 -4.07 4.23 11.23
N SER A 30 -4.04 4.83 10.05
CA SER A 30 -3.23 4.33 8.94
C SER A 30 -2.02 5.24 8.73
N SER A 31 -0.87 4.63 8.44
CA SER A 31 0.36 5.33 8.13
C SER A 31 0.90 4.84 6.80
N GLU A 32 1.27 5.78 5.93
CA GLU A 32 1.89 5.49 4.65
C GLU A 32 3.25 6.19 4.57
N ASP A 33 4.27 5.45 4.14
CA ASP A 33 5.60 6.00 3.90
C ASP A 33 6.30 5.27 2.75
N CYS A 34 7.35 5.87 2.19
CA CYS A 34 8.13 5.33 1.09
C CYS A 34 9.63 5.36 1.41
N ILE A 35 10.24 4.19 1.49
CA ILE A 35 11.68 4.04 1.80
C ILE A 35 12.46 3.66 0.53
N SER A 36 13.67 4.22 0.37
CA SER A 36 14.58 3.81 -0.69
C SER A 36 15.02 2.36 -0.52
N SER A 37 15.10 1.60 -1.62
CA SER A 37 15.58 0.21 -1.59
C SER A 37 16.54 -0.09 -2.75
N ILE A 38 17.48 -1.01 -2.50
CA ILE A 38 18.24 -1.66 -3.57
C ILE A 38 17.45 -2.90 -3.95
N CYS A 39 16.46 -2.73 -4.83
CA CYS A 39 15.56 -3.81 -5.16
C CYS A 39 16.24 -4.84 -6.08
N ARG A 40 16.00 -6.11 -5.77
CA ARG A 40 16.37 -7.25 -6.61
C ARG A 40 15.08 -7.85 -7.16
N ILE A 41 15.11 -8.21 -8.43
CA ILE A 41 14.02 -9.00 -9.00
C ILE A 41 14.21 -10.42 -8.52
N ASP A 42 13.19 -10.99 -7.91
CA ASP A 42 13.19 -12.36 -7.43
C ASP A 42 11.95 -13.11 -7.95
N TYR A 43 12.04 -14.42 -8.02
CA TYR A 43 10.95 -15.28 -8.47
C TYR A 43 10.27 -15.94 -7.27
N ASP A 44 8.97 -15.71 -7.16
CA ASP A 44 8.09 -16.35 -6.21
C ASP A 44 7.49 -17.62 -6.81
N SER A 45 8.04 -18.77 -6.40
CA SER A 45 7.60 -20.08 -6.89
C SER A 45 6.20 -20.50 -6.42
N GLN A 46 5.66 -19.91 -5.35
CA GLN A 46 4.32 -20.26 -4.88
C GLN A 46 3.24 -19.51 -5.66
N LEU A 47 3.52 -18.27 -6.06
CA LEU A 47 2.59 -17.44 -6.85
C LEU A 47 2.86 -17.53 -8.35
N ASN A 48 3.94 -18.20 -8.76
CA ASN A 48 4.44 -18.19 -10.13
C ASN A 48 4.59 -16.75 -10.67
N SER A 49 5.16 -15.87 -9.85
CA SER A 49 5.22 -14.43 -10.13
C SER A 49 6.60 -13.87 -9.84
N PHE A 50 6.97 -12.78 -10.51
CA PHE A 50 8.17 -12.02 -10.17
C PHE A 50 7.84 -10.88 -9.20
N ILE A 51 8.75 -10.61 -8.25
CA ILE A 51 8.66 -9.52 -7.29
C ILE A 51 9.79 -8.51 -7.50
N GLY A 52 9.57 -7.26 -7.09
CA GLY A 52 10.62 -6.21 -7.12
C GLY A 52 10.65 -5.31 -8.36
N PHE A 53 9.67 -5.44 -9.24
CA PHE A 53 9.38 -4.44 -10.27
C PHE A 53 8.48 -3.32 -9.70
N SER A 54 8.42 -2.18 -10.41
CA SER A 54 7.37 -1.18 -10.20
C SER A 54 6.25 -1.39 -11.22
N PRO A 55 5.11 -2.00 -10.86
CA PRO A 55 3.99 -2.19 -11.77
C PRO A 55 3.30 -0.86 -12.03
N PRO A 56 2.51 -0.80 -13.13
CA PRO A 56 1.60 0.31 -13.31
C PRO A 56 0.51 0.25 -12.24
N LEU A 57 0.05 1.41 -11.79
CA LEU A 57 -1.12 1.50 -10.93
C LEU A 57 -2.37 1.47 -11.81
N ILE A 58 -3.31 0.56 -11.52
CA ILE A 58 -4.65 0.56 -12.13
C ILE A 58 -5.60 1.17 -11.11
N ASP A 59 -6.33 2.21 -11.52
CA ASP A 59 -7.13 3.06 -10.61
C ASP A 59 -6.32 3.52 -9.39
N GLU A 60 -5.05 3.87 -9.64
CA GLU A 60 -4.10 4.38 -8.65
C GLU A 60 -3.77 3.38 -7.51
N MET A 61 -4.23 2.14 -7.68
CA MET A 61 -3.97 1.02 -6.79
C MET A 61 -2.90 0.09 -7.36
N PRO A 62 -2.04 -0.43 -6.48
CA PRO A 62 -1.14 -1.51 -6.82
C PRO A 62 -1.94 -2.78 -7.18
N GLN A 63 -1.47 -3.55 -8.16
CA GLN A 63 -2.14 -4.78 -8.62
C GLN A 63 -1.39 -6.02 -8.14
N PRO A 64 -1.99 -6.84 -7.25
CA PRO A 64 -1.42 -8.13 -6.85
C PRO A 64 -1.18 -9.04 -8.05
N ASN A 65 -0.07 -9.79 -8.03
CA ASN A 65 0.26 -10.80 -9.04
C ASN A 65 0.34 -10.26 -10.48
N PHE A 66 0.60 -8.96 -10.67
CA PHE A 66 0.73 -8.37 -12.01
C PHE A 66 1.82 -9.05 -12.87
N PHE A 67 2.89 -9.53 -12.23
CA PHE A 67 3.99 -10.22 -12.89
C PHE A 67 3.88 -11.76 -12.79
N GLN A 68 2.66 -12.30 -12.77
CA GLN A 68 2.40 -13.73 -12.87
C GLN A 68 2.30 -14.15 -14.34
N THR A 69 3.10 -15.13 -14.77
CA THR A 69 3.07 -15.60 -16.17
C THR A 69 3.49 -17.07 -16.28
N GLU A 70 2.99 -17.73 -17.31
CA GLU A 70 3.45 -19.04 -17.77
C GLU A 70 4.21 -18.95 -19.11
N ASN A 71 4.42 -17.72 -19.62
CA ASN A 71 4.98 -17.45 -20.94
C ASN A 71 6.34 -16.72 -20.84
N PHE A 72 7.36 -17.30 -21.47
CA PHE A 72 8.70 -16.72 -21.53
C PHE A 72 8.74 -15.37 -22.28
N ASP A 73 7.88 -15.16 -23.28
CA ASP A 73 7.85 -13.91 -24.03
C ASP A 73 7.33 -12.75 -23.18
N GLU A 74 6.34 -13.00 -22.31
CA GLU A 74 5.85 -12.02 -21.33
C GLU A 74 6.94 -11.67 -20.32
N LEU A 75 7.68 -12.67 -19.84
CA LEU A 75 8.83 -12.45 -18.97
C LEU A 75 9.86 -11.52 -19.63
N LYS A 76 10.22 -11.80 -20.89
CA LYS A 76 11.19 -10.97 -21.65
C LYS A 76 10.66 -9.56 -21.86
N MET A 77 9.37 -9.43 -22.15
CA MET A 77 8.69 -8.14 -22.26
C MET A 77 8.80 -7.36 -20.94
N TRP A 78 8.59 -7.98 -19.78
CA TRP A 78 8.64 -7.26 -18.51
C TRP A 78 10.01 -6.73 -18.17
N PHE A 79 11.06 -7.55 -18.33
CA PHE A 79 12.44 -7.12 -18.11
C PHE A 79 12.89 -6.00 -19.06
N SER A 80 12.24 -5.87 -20.21
CA SER A 80 12.54 -4.81 -21.20
C SER A 80 11.76 -3.52 -20.95
N ASN A 81 10.56 -3.61 -20.36
CA ASN A 81 9.62 -2.49 -20.28
C ASN A 81 9.38 -1.95 -18.86
N PHE A 82 9.59 -2.76 -17.82
CA PHE A 82 9.40 -2.36 -16.43
C PHE A 82 10.72 -2.09 -15.73
N ASN A 83 10.73 -1.02 -14.95
CA ASN A 83 11.88 -0.69 -14.13
C ASN A 83 11.86 -1.52 -12.84
N ARG A 84 13.06 -1.84 -12.37
CA ARG A 84 13.24 -2.31 -10.98
C ARG A 84 12.76 -1.21 -10.03
N SER A 85 12.14 -1.65 -8.95
CA SER A 85 11.72 -0.72 -7.93
C SER A 85 12.90 0.00 -7.30
N LYS A 86 12.79 1.31 -7.11
CA LYS A 86 13.79 2.11 -6.36
C LYS A 86 13.35 2.40 -4.94
N PHE A 87 12.06 2.24 -4.68
CA PHE A 87 11.46 2.52 -3.39
C PHE A 87 10.51 1.40 -3.01
N ILE A 88 10.24 1.27 -1.73
CA ILE A 88 9.21 0.40 -1.18
C ILE A 88 8.21 1.31 -0.49
N ASN A 89 6.97 1.29 -0.96
CA ASN A 89 5.87 1.95 -0.27
C ASN A 89 5.28 0.97 0.75
N ILE A 90 5.13 1.43 1.99
CA ILE A 90 4.67 0.64 3.13
C ILE A 90 3.43 1.32 3.70
N HIS A 91 2.37 0.52 3.84
CA HIS A 91 1.16 0.88 4.57
C HIS A 91 1.16 0.12 5.87
N MET A 92 1.13 0.85 6.98
CA MET A 92 0.92 0.28 8.31
C MET A 92 -0.43 0.73 8.86
N VAL A 93 -1.00 -0.12 9.72
CA VAL A 93 -2.22 0.18 10.45
C VAL A 93 -1.99 -0.09 11.92
N GLN A 94 -2.41 0.85 12.76
CA GLN A 94 -2.22 0.79 14.20
C GLN A 94 -3.58 0.95 14.89
N SER A 95 -3.92 0.01 15.78
CA SER A 95 -5.08 0.18 16.66
C SER A 95 -4.84 1.33 17.62
N ILE A 96 -5.91 2.05 17.98
CA ILE A 96 -5.83 3.13 18.99
C ILE A 96 -5.59 2.59 20.41
N VAL A 97 -5.64 1.27 20.60
CA VAL A 97 -5.28 0.63 21.87
C VAL A 97 -3.77 0.78 22.09
N PRO A 98 -3.31 1.41 23.18
CA PRO A 98 -1.89 1.73 23.38
C PRO A 98 -0.94 0.52 23.38
N SER A 99 -1.43 -0.67 23.75
CA SER A 99 -0.64 -1.90 23.81
C SER A 99 -0.64 -2.71 22.52
N ALA A 100 -1.39 -2.28 21.50
CA ALA A 100 -1.46 -3.01 20.24
C ALA A 100 -0.18 -2.75 19.41
N SER A 101 0.40 -3.80 18.84
CA SER A 101 1.51 -3.63 17.90
C SER A 101 1.00 -3.16 16.53
N PRO A 102 1.79 -2.43 15.74
CA PRO A 102 1.42 -2.07 14.37
C PRO A 102 1.27 -3.32 13.49
N LEU A 103 0.35 -3.26 12.54
CA LEU A 103 0.16 -4.24 11.49
C LEU A 103 0.73 -3.71 10.18
N ILE A 104 1.60 -4.48 9.53
CA ILE A 104 1.95 -4.23 8.12
C ILE A 104 0.74 -4.61 7.27
N PHE A 105 0.14 -3.61 6.63
CA PHE A 105 -1.13 -3.73 5.93
C PHE A 105 -0.96 -3.93 4.42
N SER A 106 0.03 -3.27 3.83
CA SER A 106 0.46 -3.50 2.45
C SER A 106 1.91 -3.08 2.25
N VAL A 107 2.61 -3.74 1.35
CA VAL A 107 4.00 -3.42 0.96
C VAL A 107 4.14 -3.64 -0.53
N TYR A 108 4.78 -2.69 -1.22
CA TYR A 108 5.04 -2.85 -2.64
C TYR A 108 6.16 -1.98 -3.20
N GLY A 109 6.78 -2.45 -4.28
CA GLY A 109 7.71 -1.68 -5.09
C GLY A 109 7.06 -0.47 -5.76
N SER A 110 7.70 0.69 -5.69
CA SER A 110 7.30 1.92 -6.38
C SER A 110 8.50 2.61 -7.05
N ASP A 111 8.22 3.31 -8.14
CA ASP A 111 9.14 4.27 -8.74
C ASP A 111 8.98 5.68 -8.13
N ASN A 112 8.13 5.82 -7.10
CA ASN A 112 7.84 7.03 -6.37
C ASN A 112 7.34 8.17 -7.27
N LYS A 113 6.62 7.87 -8.36
CA LYS A 113 6.02 8.87 -9.26
C LYS A 113 4.56 9.21 -8.99
N PHE A 114 3.97 8.65 -7.93
CA PHE A 114 2.60 8.96 -7.54
C PHE A 114 2.44 10.46 -7.25
N ILE A 115 1.27 11.00 -7.56
CA ILE A 115 0.86 12.37 -7.24
C ILE A 115 -0.17 12.39 -6.10
N ALA A 116 -0.50 13.58 -5.59
CA ALA A 116 -1.40 13.75 -4.45
C ALA A 116 -2.80 13.12 -4.66
N THR A 117 -3.33 13.15 -5.89
CA THR A 117 -4.61 12.51 -6.19
C THR A 117 -4.56 10.99 -6.12
N ASP A 118 -3.41 10.38 -6.44
CA ASP A 118 -3.23 8.93 -6.39
C ASP A 118 -3.21 8.45 -4.94
N ILE A 119 -2.51 9.19 -4.08
CA ILE A 119 -2.49 8.97 -2.63
C ILE A 119 -3.91 9.14 -2.07
N LEU A 120 -4.62 10.22 -2.44
CA LEU A 120 -5.99 10.47 -1.99
C LEU A 120 -6.92 9.30 -2.33
N ARG A 121 -6.90 8.82 -3.58
CA ARG A 121 -7.72 7.69 -4.02
C ARG A 121 -7.40 6.44 -3.23
N ARG A 122 -6.11 6.17 -2.97
CA ARG A 122 -5.64 5.07 -2.11
C ARG A 122 -6.20 5.15 -0.70
N TRP A 123 -6.11 6.31 -0.06
CA TRP A 123 -6.66 6.51 1.28
C TRP A 123 -8.18 6.35 1.31
N LEU A 124 -8.89 6.83 0.29
CA LEU A 124 -10.34 6.62 0.16
C LEU A 124 -10.69 5.15 -0.01
N TYR A 125 -9.94 4.39 -0.81
CA TYR A 125 -10.12 2.95 -0.94
C TYR A 125 -9.93 2.22 0.40
N ILE A 126 -8.83 2.51 1.10
CA ILE A 126 -8.54 1.92 2.43
C ILE A 126 -9.66 2.26 3.43
N TYR A 127 -10.14 3.50 3.42
CA TYR A 127 -11.24 3.95 4.27
C TYR A 127 -12.55 3.20 3.98
N ASN A 128 -12.93 3.09 2.70
CA ASN A 128 -14.18 2.47 2.28
C ASN A 128 -14.18 0.95 2.51
N GLU A 129 -13.10 0.26 2.15
CA GLU A 129 -12.97 -1.19 2.37
C GLU A 129 -12.88 -1.53 3.86
N GLY A 130 -12.19 -0.70 4.65
CA GLY A 130 -12.20 -0.80 6.11
C GLY A 130 -13.63 -0.70 6.67
N PHE A 131 -14.40 0.29 6.20
CA PHE A 131 -15.79 0.47 6.60
C PHE A 131 -16.66 -0.76 6.31
N ILE A 132 -16.51 -1.37 5.14
CA ILE A 132 -17.23 -2.61 4.76
C ILE A 132 -16.92 -3.75 5.75
N GLN A 133 -15.69 -3.81 6.27
CA GLN A 133 -15.28 -4.79 7.29
C GLN A 133 -15.67 -4.40 8.73
N SER A 134 -16.46 -3.33 8.91
CA SER A 134 -16.81 -2.75 10.22
C SER A 134 -15.61 -2.19 11.00
N ILE A 135 -14.58 -1.71 10.29
CA ILE A 135 -13.37 -1.13 10.84
C ILE A 135 -13.32 0.35 10.43
N ARG A 136 -13.05 1.23 11.38
CA ARG A 136 -13.03 2.67 11.20
C ARG A 136 -11.60 3.18 11.17
N VAL A 137 -11.16 3.59 9.99
CA VAL A 137 -9.92 4.36 9.85
C VAL A 137 -10.23 5.80 10.30
N ILE A 138 -9.68 6.21 11.44
CA ILE A 138 -9.96 7.52 12.04
C ILE A 138 -9.03 8.62 11.54
N GLY A 139 -7.95 8.24 10.86
CA GLY A 139 -7.00 9.18 10.28
C GLY A 139 -5.88 8.49 9.51
N PHE A 140 -5.20 9.31 8.72
CA PHE A 140 -4.01 8.95 7.96
C PHE A 140 -2.84 9.81 8.43
N SER A 141 -1.65 9.22 8.45
CA SER A 141 -0.37 9.87 8.73
C SER A 141 0.60 9.52 7.62
N SER A 142 1.52 10.44 7.37
CA SER A 142 2.62 10.24 6.44
C SER A 142 3.76 11.21 6.79
N ASP A 143 4.84 11.16 6.03
CA ASP A 143 5.99 12.04 6.19
C ASP A 143 5.70 13.46 5.64
N GLY A 144 6.74 14.30 5.66
CA GLY A 144 6.67 15.67 5.17
C GLY A 144 6.79 15.82 3.65
N ASP A 145 6.68 14.76 2.85
CA ASP A 145 6.77 14.89 1.38
C ASP A 145 5.65 15.81 0.87
N PRO A 146 5.95 16.77 -0.02
CA PRO A 146 4.97 17.72 -0.54
C PRO A 146 3.70 17.07 -1.12
N ARG A 147 3.78 15.84 -1.65
CA ARG A 147 2.63 15.13 -2.23
C ARG A 147 1.69 14.60 -1.15
N TYR A 148 2.23 14.08 -0.04
CA TYR A 148 1.42 13.70 1.11
C TYR A 148 0.83 14.92 1.80
N LEU A 149 1.62 15.99 1.99
CA LEU A 149 1.11 17.25 2.54
C LEU A 149 -0.03 17.83 1.69
N ARG A 150 0.13 17.83 0.35
CA ARG A 150 -0.93 18.25 -0.57
C ARG A 150 -2.15 17.34 -0.48
N THR A 151 -1.97 16.04 -0.29
CA THR A 151 -3.08 15.09 -0.07
C THR A 151 -3.83 15.40 1.23
N MET A 152 -3.12 15.58 2.34
CA MET A 152 -3.71 15.94 3.64
C MET A 152 -4.48 17.27 3.55
N ARG A 153 -3.93 18.26 2.83
CA ARG A 153 -4.58 19.54 2.54
C ARG A 153 -5.91 19.35 1.81
N LEU A 154 -5.95 18.50 0.79
CA LEU A 154 -7.18 18.15 0.05
C LEU A 154 -8.20 17.42 0.94
N CYS A 155 -7.75 16.44 1.75
CA CYS A 155 -8.62 15.68 2.66
C CYS A 155 -9.30 16.56 3.71
N THR A 156 -8.52 17.43 4.35
CA THR A 156 -8.96 18.22 5.51
C THR A 156 -9.61 19.54 5.14
N ARG A 157 -9.51 19.92 3.84
CA ARG A 157 -9.78 21.28 3.35
C ARG A 157 -8.94 22.36 4.03
N PHE A 158 -7.90 21.98 4.77
CA PHE A 158 -7.02 22.91 5.46
C PHE A 158 -6.33 23.80 4.42
N PHE A 159 -6.57 25.12 4.46
CA PHE A 159 -6.11 26.07 3.45
C PHE A 159 -6.49 25.73 1.99
N ALA A 160 -7.50 24.90 1.71
CA ALA A 160 -7.81 24.48 0.33
C ALA A 160 -8.19 25.64 -0.62
N GLU A 161 -8.60 26.79 -0.08
CA GLU A 161 -8.99 27.99 -0.83
C GLU A 161 -7.81 28.90 -1.22
N LEU A 162 -6.61 28.68 -0.66
CA LEU A 162 -5.42 29.44 -1.04
C LEU A 162 -4.81 28.90 -2.34
N PRO A 163 -4.24 29.74 -3.22
CA PRO A 163 -3.51 29.24 -4.39
C PRO A 163 -2.33 28.34 -3.98
N ASN A 164 -1.95 27.40 -4.86
CA ASN A 164 -0.73 26.60 -4.71
C ASN A 164 0.50 27.41 -5.11
#